data_AF-A0A1P8RJ35-F1
#
_entry.id   AF-A0A1P8RJ35-F1
#
_cell.length_a   1.000
_cell.length_b   1.000
_cell.length_c   1.000
_cell.angle_alpha   90.00
_cell.angle_beta   90.00
_cell.angle_gamma   90.00
#
_symmetry.space_group_name_H-M   'P 1'
#
loop_
_entity.id
_entity.type
_entity.pdbx_description
1 polymer ?
#
loop_
_entity_poly.entity_id
_entity_poly.type
_entity_poly.pdbx_seq_one_letter_code
_entity_poly.pdbx_strand_id
1 'polypeptide(L)'
;MATEQATLEGDVIEEPRPKVLTVVSCGETKQALEDGETVPARELYSSSVHTCKDRYGRHSHGYYIASAKFGLVRHDEDLPYYDQTLSEMRDAEIQAWAEDVTDELYEIVHRDGYDAVVIIGGEDYVTPLEPHFDGINAAFLTPWQTCEDVGGVGEGMSWCNDEDNWPENVHHPAQIETVVSPVAPDWVPDEIAEVRDDEIDYEAILEQMGVPRSVYTLPTTPDGENREWLDKLAVLQDAVRDEYDVDWSEVV
;
A
#
# COMPACT_ATOMS: atom_id res chain seq x y z
N MET A 1 -58.61 16.81 -7.21
CA MET A 1 -57.40 17.19 -6.47
C MET A 1 -56.89 15.93 -5.79
N ALA A 2 -55.98 15.24 -6.46
CA ALA A 2 -55.18 14.16 -5.88
C ALA A 2 -53.74 14.63 -6.05
N THR A 3 -53.05 14.86 -4.93
CA THR A 3 -51.63 15.19 -4.91
C THR A 3 -50.89 13.87 -4.92
N GLU A 4 -50.29 13.54 -6.06
CA GLU A 4 -49.39 12.41 -6.20
C GLU A 4 -48.03 12.86 -5.66
N GLN A 5 -47.63 12.34 -4.50
CA GLN A 5 -46.30 12.53 -3.96
C GLN A 5 -45.39 11.50 -4.62
N ALA A 6 -44.47 11.96 -5.48
CA ALA A 6 -43.37 11.17 -5.96
C ALA A 6 -42.33 11.02 -4.84
N THR A 7 -42.14 9.80 -4.36
CA THR A 7 -41.00 9.40 -3.53
C THR A 7 -39.77 9.27 -4.44
N LEU A 8 -38.78 10.14 -4.24
CA LEU A 8 -37.43 9.97 -4.76
C LEU A 8 -36.74 8.91 -3.89
N GLU A 9 -36.74 7.67 -4.37
CA GLU A 9 -35.77 6.67 -3.92
C GLU A 9 -34.43 7.08 -4.54
N GLY A 10 -33.57 7.71 -3.72
CA GLY A 10 -32.22 8.03 -4.14
C GLY A 10 -31.43 6.74 -4.29
N ASP A 11 -30.92 6.48 -5.49
CA ASP A 11 -29.90 5.46 -5.71
C ASP A 11 -28.71 5.81 -4.80
N VAL A 12 -28.45 4.95 -3.81
CA VAL A 12 -27.21 5.02 -3.02
C VAL A 12 -26.10 4.65 -4.00
N ILE A 13 -25.32 5.64 -4.41
CA ILE A 13 -24.10 5.42 -5.17
C ILE A 13 -23.12 4.82 -4.17
N GLU A 14 -22.99 3.49 -4.14
CA GLU A 14 -21.92 2.83 -3.37
C GLU A 14 -20.58 3.33 -3.93
N GLU A 15 -19.79 3.99 -3.09
CA GLU A 15 -18.44 4.40 -3.47
C GLU A 15 -17.61 3.16 -3.83
N PRO A 16 -16.79 3.21 -4.89
CA PRO A 16 -15.99 2.06 -5.30
C PRO A 16 -15.00 1.72 -4.19
N ARG A 17 -15.03 0.47 -3.72
CA ARG A 17 -14.06 -0.03 -2.73
C ARG A 17 -12.66 -0.12 -3.33
N PRO A 18 -11.61 0.13 -2.54
CA PRO A 18 -10.23 0.05 -3.02
C PRO A 18 -9.87 -1.37 -3.43
N LYS A 19 -9.12 -1.49 -4.52
CA LYS A 19 -8.51 -2.72 -4.99
C LYS A 19 -7.23 -2.98 -4.22
N VAL A 20 -7.32 -3.84 -3.22
CA VAL A 20 -6.22 -4.17 -2.31
C VAL A 20 -5.40 -5.38 -2.77
N LEU A 21 -4.08 -5.21 -2.78
CA LEU A 21 -3.10 -6.30 -2.84
C LEU A 21 -2.54 -6.55 -1.43
N THR A 22 -2.40 -7.82 -1.05
CA THR A 22 -1.77 -8.21 0.22
C THR A 22 -0.50 -9.00 -0.02
N VAL A 23 0.57 -8.59 0.66
CA VAL A 23 1.83 -9.32 0.76
C VAL A 23 2.00 -9.81 2.18
N VAL A 24 2.19 -11.10 2.38
CA VAL A 24 2.48 -11.66 3.71
C VAL A 24 3.92 -12.12 3.77
N SER A 25 4.61 -11.86 4.89
CA SER A 25 5.94 -12.45 5.07
C SER A 25 5.85 -13.97 5.16
N CYS A 26 6.83 -14.68 4.60
CA CYS A 26 6.85 -16.13 4.69
C CYS A 26 7.01 -16.62 6.14
N GLY A 27 6.56 -17.85 6.41
CA GLY A 27 6.69 -18.50 7.71
C GLY A 27 8.00 -19.27 7.87
N GLU A 28 8.54 -19.30 9.09
CA GLU A 28 9.67 -20.18 9.43
C GLU A 28 9.28 -21.65 9.28
N THR A 29 8.15 -22.04 9.89
CA THR A 29 7.67 -23.42 9.89
C THR A 29 7.01 -23.76 8.56
N LYS A 30 7.60 -24.75 7.87
CA LYS A 30 7.10 -25.30 6.62
C LYS A 30 6.76 -26.77 6.81
N GLN A 31 5.73 -27.25 6.12
CA GLN A 31 5.41 -28.68 6.13
C GLN A 31 6.51 -29.48 5.42
N ALA A 32 6.79 -30.68 5.92
CA ALA A 32 7.70 -31.60 5.26
C ALA A 32 7.02 -32.13 3.99
N LEU A 33 7.77 -32.10 2.88
CA LEU A 33 7.32 -32.59 1.58
C LEU A 33 8.22 -33.77 1.16
N GLU A 34 7.67 -34.68 0.35
CA GLU A 34 8.44 -35.71 -0.32
C GLU A 34 9.38 -35.10 -1.39
N ASP A 35 10.41 -35.84 -1.80
CA ASP A 35 11.35 -35.35 -2.82
C ASP A 35 10.65 -35.15 -4.17
N GLY A 36 10.75 -33.94 -4.72
CA GLY A 36 10.05 -33.52 -5.94
C GLY A 36 8.58 -33.15 -5.75
N GLU A 37 8.05 -33.19 -4.53
CA GLU A 37 6.73 -32.66 -4.21
C GLU A 37 6.74 -31.14 -4.10
N THR A 38 5.67 -30.52 -4.59
CA THR A 38 5.40 -29.09 -4.48
C THR A 38 3.98 -28.89 -3.98
N VAL A 39 3.76 -27.78 -3.29
CA VAL A 39 2.44 -27.37 -2.78
C VAL A 39 2.24 -25.88 -3.02
N PRO A 40 1.00 -25.38 -3.08
CA PRO A 40 0.75 -23.96 -3.17
C PRO A 40 1.48 -23.19 -2.07
N ALA A 41 2.08 -22.05 -2.41
CA ALA A 41 2.94 -21.28 -1.51
C ALA A 41 2.26 -21.00 -0.15
N ARG A 42 0.97 -20.68 -0.16
CA ARG A 42 0.19 -20.45 1.07
C ARG A 42 0.03 -21.69 1.95
N GLU A 43 0.08 -22.88 1.36
CA GLU A 43 -0.09 -24.17 2.04
C GLU A 43 1.24 -24.73 2.53
N LEU A 44 2.37 -24.24 2.00
CA LEU A 44 3.71 -24.64 2.44
C LEU A 44 3.96 -24.34 3.92
N TYR A 45 3.45 -23.21 4.42
CA TYR A 45 3.72 -22.76 5.79
C TYR A 45 2.60 -23.18 6.75
N SER A 46 2.98 -23.72 7.91
CA SER A 46 2.03 -24.39 8.81
C SER A 46 1.91 -23.75 10.20
N SER A 47 2.51 -22.58 10.42
CA SER A 47 2.43 -21.88 11.70
C SER A 47 1.08 -21.18 11.89
N SER A 48 0.62 -21.03 13.13
CA SER A 48 -0.62 -20.31 13.44
C SER A 48 -0.58 -18.85 12.97
N VAL A 49 0.60 -18.23 13.05
CA VAL A 49 0.88 -16.87 12.56
C VAL A 49 0.61 -16.81 11.06
N HIS A 50 1.17 -17.75 10.30
CA HIS A 50 0.93 -17.83 8.85
C HIS A 50 -0.54 -18.10 8.53
N THR A 51 -1.22 -18.99 9.26
CA THR A 51 -2.65 -19.25 9.05
C THR A 51 -3.50 -17.97 9.20
N CYS A 52 -3.15 -17.08 10.14
CA CYS A 52 -3.85 -15.80 10.29
C CYS A 52 -3.58 -14.87 9.10
N LYS A 53 -2.34 -14.80 8.63
CA LYS A 53 -1.95 -14.00 7.46
C LYS A 53 -2.58 -14.51 6.16
N ASP A 54 -2.59 -15.83 5.95
CA ASP A 54 -3.27 -16.49 4.82
C ASP A 54 -4.76 -16.18 4.81
N ARG A 55 -5.41 -16.25 5.99
CA ARG A 55 -6.82 -15.90 6.11
C ARG A 55 -7.07 -14.48 5.63
N TYR A 56 -6.33 -13.50 6.13
CA TYR A 56 -6.45 -12.11 5.71
C TYR A 56 -6.23 -11.95 4.19
N GLY A 57 -5.11 -12.47 3.67
CA GLY A 57 -4.74 -12.32 2.25
C GLY A 57 -5.75 -12.91 1.28
N ARG A 58 -6.52 -13.93 1.69
CA ARG A 58 -7.56 -14.54 0.85
C ARG A 58 -8.79 -13.65 0.61
N HIS A 59 -8.95 -12.59 1.39
CA HIS A 59 -10.00 -11.58 1.20
C HIS A 59 -9.55 -10.40 0.33
N SER A 60 -8.31 -10.42 -0.13
CA SER A 60 -7.71 -9.39 -0.99
C SER A 60 -7.94 -9.67 -2.47
N HIS A 61 -7.85 -8.63 -3.30
CA HIS A 61 -7.93 -8.78 -4.76
C HIS A 61 -6.67 -9.45 -5.34
N GLY A 62 -5.51 -9.19 -4.72
CA GLY A 62 -4.24 -9.84 -5.00
C GLY A 62 -3.60 -10.37 -3.72
N TYR A 63 -3.01 -11.57 -3.79
CA TYR A 63 -2.38 -12.21 -2.63
C TYR A 63 -1.05 -12.87 -2.98
N TYR A 64 0.01 -12.34 -2.37
CA TYR A 64 1.40 -12.75 -2.54
C TYR A 64 2.09 -13.02 -1.21
N ILE A 65 3.18 -13.77 -1.27
CA ILE A 65 4.03 -14.15 -0.15
C ILE A 65 5.44 -13.64 -0.44
N ALA A 66 5.98 -12.82 0.46
CA ALA A 66 7.37 -12.39 0.43
C ALA A 66 8.24 -13.53 0.99
N SER A 67 8.86 -14.28 0.09
CA SER A 67 9.75 -15.41 0.37
C SER A 67 11.21 -14.97 0.37
N ALA A 68 11.94 -15.32 1.43
CA ALA A 68 13.39 -15.08 1.51
C ALA A 68 14.19 -15.76 0.37
N LYS A 69 13.67 -16.87 -0.18
CA LYS A 69 14.34 -17.63 -1.25
C LYS A 69 13.87 -17.27 -2.64
N PHE A 70 12.57 -17.03 -2.78
CA PHE A 70 11.91 -16.93 -4.08
C PHE A 70 11.46 -15.51 -4.43
N GLY A 71 11.74 -14.52 -3.58
CA GLY A 71 11.26 -13.15 -3.79
C GLY A 71 9.76 -13.06 -3.53
N LEU A 72 9.02 -12.43 -4.44
CA LEU A 72 7.58 -12.29 -4.33
C LEU A 72 6.89 -13.45 -5.06
N VAL A 73 6.06 -14.22 -4.35
CA VAL A 73 5.44 -15.43 -4.90
C VAL A 73 3.93 -15.34 -4.79
N ARG A 74 3.20 -15.72 -5.83
CA ARG A 74 1.74 -15.73 -5.74
C ARG A 74 1.28 -16.86 -4.81
N HIS A 75 0.24 -16.61 -4.01
CA HIS A 75 -0.20 -17.55 -2.96
C HIS A 75 -0.53 -18.98 -3.42
N ASP A 76 -0.89 -19.14 -4.70
CA ASP A 76 -1.27 -20.41 -5.34
C ASP A 76 -0.16 -21.00 -6.23
N GLU A 77 1.02 -20.37 -6.27
CA GLU A 77 2.17 -20.91 -6.99
C GLU A 77 2.75 -22.12 -6.25
N ASP A 78 3.04 -23.19 -6.98
CA ASP A 78 3.58 -24.42 -6.42
C ASP A 78 5.06 -24.27 -6.05
N LEU A 79 5.36 -24.35 -4.75
CA LEU A 79 6.72 -24.29 -4.22
C LEU A 79 7.18 -25.63 -3.65
N PRO A 80 8.45 -26.02 -3.86
CA PRO A 80 9.06 -27.12 -3.13
C PRO A 80 9.44 -26.68 -1.70
N TYR A 81 9.76 -27.67 -0.86
CA TYR A 81 10.36 -27.38 0.44
C TYR A 81 11.68 -26.63 0.28
N TYR A 82 11.94 -25.70 1.20
CA TYR A 82 13.21 -24.99 1.30
C TYR A 82 13.48 -24.56 2.74
N ASP A 83 14.75 -24.39 3.07
CA ASP A 83 15.21 -23.90 4.37
C ASP A 83 16.10 -22.69 4.13
N GLN A 84 15.48 -21.51 4.18
CA GLN A 84 16.15 -20.22 4.04
C GLN A 84 15.30 -19.17 4.73
N THR A 85 15.94 -18.34 5.56
CA THR A 85 15.33 -17.17 6.20
C THR A 85 16.10 -15.91 5.84
N LEU A 86 15.42 -14.75 5.87
CA LEU A 86 16.08 -13.46 5.64
C LEU A 86 17.20 -13.20 6.67
N SER A 87 17.03 -13.66 7.91
CA SER A 87 18.02 -13.51 8.98
C SER A 87 19.35 -14.24 8.74
N GLU A 88 19.39 -15.16 7.78
CA GLU A 88 20.62 -15.85 7.36
C GLU A 88 21.36 -15.13 6.23
N MET A 89 20.71 -14.13 5.61
CA MET A 89 21.26 -13.34 4.52
C MET A 89 22.11 -12.18 5.07
N ARG A 90 23.12 -11.78 4.32
CA ARG A 90 23.91 -10.58 4.63
C ARG A 90 23.14 -9.33 4.23
N ASP A 91 23.47 -8.18 4.81
CA ASP A 91 22.81 -6.90 4.51
C ASP A 91 22.72 -6.61 3.00
N ALA A 92 23.79 -6.84 2.24
CA ALA A 92 23.79 -6.63 0.80
C ALA A 92 22.85 -7.59 0.03
N GLU A 93 22.65 -8.81 0.55
CA GLU A 93 21.70 -9.78 -0.02
C GLU A 93 20.26 -9.40 0.34
N ILE A 94 20.03 -8.87 1.54
CA ILE A 94 18.72 -8.35 1.97
C ILE A 94 18.32 -7.14 1.12
N GLN A 95 19.26 -6.22 0.84
CA GLN A 95 19.01 -5.06 -0.01
C GLN A 95 18.66 -5.48 -1.44
N ALA A 96 19.46 -6.37 -2.05
CA ALA A 96 19.15 -6.90 -3.38
C ALA A 96 17.80 -7.62 -3.42
N TRP A 97 17.47 -8.40 -2.38
CA TRP A 97 16.15 -9.03 -2.24
C TRP A 97 15.02 -8.00 -2.14
N ALA A 98 15.21 -6.91 -1.41
CA ALA A 98 14.21 -5.86 -1.24
C ALA A 98 13.97 -5.10 -2.56
N GLU A 99 15.04 -4.81 -3.30
CA GLU A 99 14.99 -4.25 -4.65
C GLU A 99 14.19 -5.18 -5.58
N ASP A 100 14.59 -6.47 -5.67
CA ASP A 100 13.91 -7.44 -6.54
C ASP A 100 12.41 -7.59 -6.20
N VAL A 101 12.05 -7.63 -4.91
CA VAL A 101 10.66 -7.75 -4.47
C VAL A 101 9.86 -6.49 -4.77
N THR A 102 10.44 -5.30 -4.59
CA THR A 102 9.73 -4.04 -4.82
C THR A 102 9.58 -3.72 -6.30
N ASP A 103 10.55 -4.10 -7.15
CA ASP A 103 10.43 -4.05 -8.61
C ASP A 103 9.29 -4.94 -9.11
N GLU A 104 9.20 -6.18 -8.62
CA GLU A 104 8.10 -7.08 -8.99
C GLU A 104 6.75 -6.55 -8.49
N LEU A 105 6.73 -5.99 -7.27
CA LEU A 105 5.54 -5.38 -6.71
C LEU A 105 5.08 -4.17 -7.53
N TYR A 106 6.00 -3.31 -7.96
CA TYR A 106 5.73 -2.18 -8.87
C TYR A 106 5.05 -2.67 -10.15
N GLU A 107 5.60 -3.69 -10.80
CA GLU A 107 5.03 -4.25 -12.03
C GLU A 107 3.61 -4.79 -11.81
N ILE A 108 3.37 -5.50 -10.71
CA ILE A 108 2.05 -6.04 -10.36
C ILE A 108 1.06 -4.92 -10.09
N VAL A 109 1.44 -3.93 -9.29
CA VAL A 109 0.61 -2.77 -8.94
C VAL A 109 0.22 -2.00 -10.19
N HIS A 110 1.18 -1.67 -11.04
CA HIS A 110 0.95 -0.90 -12.25
C HIS A 110 0.12 -1.68 -13.28
N ARG A 111 0.42 -2.96 -13.51
CA ARG A 111 -0.28 -3.79 -14.50
C ARG A 111 -1.75 -4.00 -14.12
N ASP A 112 -2.01 -4.27 -12.85
CA ASP A 112 -3.33 -4.70 -12.39
C ASP A 112 -4.13 -3.54 -11.77
N GLY A 113 -3.53 -2.38 -11.52
CA GLY A 113 -4.19 -1.17 -11.00
C GLY A 113 -4.70 -1.34 -9.57
N TYR A 114 -3.80 -1.65 -8.63
CA TYR A 114 -4.14 -1.75 -7.20
C TYR A 114 -4.05 -0.38 -6.52
N ASP A 115 -5.05 -0.04 -5.71
CA ASP A 115 -5.11 1.24 -4.98
C ASP A 115 -4.28 1.21 -3.69
N ALA A 116 -4.12 0.02 -3.10
CA ALA A 116 -3.42 -0.17 -1.84
C ALA A 116 -2.67 -1.50 -1.78
N VAL A 117 -1.53 -1.47 -1.10
CA VAL A 117 -0.71 -2.64 -0.75
C VAL A 117 -0.64 -2.77 0.78
N VAL A 118 -1.13 -3.89 1.29
CA VAL A 118 -1.04 -4.25 2.70
C VAL A 118 0.07 -5.27 2.91
N ILE A 119 1.09 -4.93 3.69
CA ILE A 119 2.22 -5.80 4.00
C ILE A 119 2.09 -6.31 5.44
N ILE A 120 1.86 -7.61 5.58
CA ILE A 120 1.70 -8.28 6.86
C ILE A 120 2.96 -9.10 7.17
N GLY A 121 3.92 -8.45 7.81
CA GLY A 121 5.25 -8.98 8.11
C GLY A 121 5.77 -8.52 9.46
N GLY A 122 6.81 -9.20 9.96
CA GLY A 122 7.66 -8.62 11.02
C GLY A 122 8.64 -7.60 10.43
N GLU A 123 9.30 -6.81 11.29
CA GLU A 123 10.29 -5.79 10.89
C GLU A 123 11.34 -6.30 9.90
N ASP A 124 11.87 -7.51 10.11
CA ASP A 124 12.89 -8.12 9.24
C ASP A 124 12.49 -8.17 7.75
N TYR A 125 11.18 -8.21 7.45
CA TYR A 125 10.66 -8.17 6.08
C TYR A 125 10.24 -6.77 5.67
N VAL A 126 9.68 -5.97 6.57
CA VAL A 126 9.06 -4.68 6.24
C VAL A 126 10.13 -3.60 6.09
N THR A 127 11.06 -3.50 7.05
CA THR A 127 12.09 -2.46 7.08
C THR A 127 12.95 -2.39 5.82
N PRO A 128 13.36 -3.50 5.18
CA PRO A 128 14.09 -3.44 3.93
C PRO A 128 13.26 -2.95 2.74
N LEU A 129 11.94 -3.16 2.75
CA LEU A 129 11.06 -2.82 1.64
C LEU A 129 10.60 -1.36 1.70
N GLU A 130 10.41 -0.82 2.90
CA GLU A 130 9.90 0.55 3.13
C GLU A 130 10.58 1.66 2.30
N PRO A 131 11.92 1.69 2.15
CA PRO A 131 12.58 2.72 1.35
C PRO A 131 12.20 2.75 -0.13
N HIS A 132 11.54 1.72 -0.65
CA HIS A 132 11.20 1.56 -2.07
C HIS A 132 9.72 1.85 -2.37
N PHE A 133 8.89 2.14 -1.35
CA PHE A 133 7.45 2.34 -1.55
C PHE A 133 7.09 3.59 -2.35
N ASP A 134 7.88 4.66 -2.21
CA ASP A 134 7.58 5.97 -2.82
C ASP A 134 7.57 5.94 -4.36
N GLY A 135 8.17 4.91 -4.99
CA GLY A 135 8.15 4.72 -6.43
C GLY A 135 6.92 3.98 -6.96
N ILE A 136 6.00 3.54 -6.09
CA ILE A 136 4.86 2.70 -6.45
C ILE A 136 3.56 3.49 -6.23
N ASN A 137 2.77 3.63 -7.29
CA ASN A 137 1.51 4.37 -7.26
C ASN A 137 0.37 3.60 -6.56
N ALA A 138 0.53 3.34 -5.25
CA ALA A 138 -0.45 2.70 -4.38
C ALA A 138 -0.21 3.10 -2.92
N ALA A 139 -1.27 3.12 -2.10
CA ALA A 139 -1.11 3.37 -0.68
C ALA A 139 -0.48 2.15 0.03
N PHE A 140 0.64 2.35 0.73
CA PHE A 140 1.27 1.28 1.51
C PHE A 140 0.81 1.27 2.96
N LEU A 141 0.48 0.07 3.47
CA LEU A 141 0.02 -0.16 4.83
C LEU A 141 0.82 -1.31 5.47
N THR A 142 1.39 -1.06 6.65
CA THR A 142 2.22 -2.01 7.40
C THR A 142 1.67 -2.19 8.83
N PRO A 143 0.45 -2.73 8.98
CA PRO A 143 -0.33 -2.64 10.22
C PRO A 143 0.37 -3.25 11.44
N TRP A 144 1.26 -4.23 11.23
CA TRP A 144 2.01 -4.85 12.33
C TRP A 144 3.15 -3.99 12.87
N GLN A 145 3.51 -2.92 12.17
CA GLN A 145 4.59 -2.01 12.55
C GLN A 145 4.09 -0.63 12.95
N THR A 146 2.97 -0.18 12.37
CA THR A 146 2.47 1.19 12.53
C THR A 146 1.23 1.32 13.40
N CYS A 147 0.46 0.24 13.62
CA CYS A 147 -0.70 0.29 14.50
C CYS A 147 -0.24 0.34 15.96
N GLU A 148 -0.66 1.36 16.71
CA GLU A 148 -0.32 1.50 18.15
C GLU A 148 -0.80 0.31 18.98
N ASP A 149 -1.88 -0.35 18.54
CA ASP A 149 -2.48 -1.52 19.19
C ASP A 149 -1.87 -2.86 18.72
N VAL A 150 -0.86 -2.83 17.82
CA VAL A 150 -0.13 -4.02 17.37
C VAL A 150 1.34 -3.91 17.78
N GLY A 151 1.65 -4.30 19.01
CA GLY A 151 3.01 -4.32 19.57
C GLY A 151 3.71 -5.68 19.47
N GLY A 152 3.06 -6.71 18.90
CA GLY A 152 3.68 -8.02 18.72
C GLY A 152 2.82 -9.05 18.00
N VAL A 153 3.39 -10.24 17.81
CA VAL A 153 2.77 -11.33 17.01
C VAL A 153 1.36 -11.69 17.47
N GLY A 154 1.09 -11.67 18.78
CA GLY A 154 -0.23 -11.98 19.33
C GLY A 154 -1.31 -10.98 18.90
N GLU A 155 -1.01 -9.69 19.03
CA GLU A 155 -1.89 -8.59 18.62
C GLU A 155 -2.01 -8.54 17.09
N GLY A 156 -0.91 -8.78 16.35
CA GLY A 156 -0.95 -8.86 14.89
C GLY A 156 -1.83 -9.99 14.38
N MET A 157 -1.81 -11.16 15.05
CA MET A 157 -2.76 -12.22 14.76
C MET A 157 -4.20 -11.83 15.11
N SER A 158 -4.42 -11.11 16.22
CA SER A 158 -5.74 -10.60 16.58
C SER A 158 -6.26 -9.66 15.50
N TRP A 159 -5.43 -8.72 15.06
CA TRP A 159 -5.71 -7.76 14.00
C TRP A 159 -6.09 -8.46 12.68
N CYS A 160 -5.34 -9.48 12.26
CA CYS A 160 -5.67 -10.24 11.03
C CYS A 160 -6.98 -11.02 11.13
N ASN A 161 -7.40 -11.40 12.35
CA ASN A 161 -8.61 -12.17 12.58
C ASN A 161 -9.84 -11.30 12.82
N ASP A 162 -9.66 -9.99 12.95
CA ASP A 162 -10.76 -9.04 12.99
C ASP A 162 -11.27 -8.81 11.57
N GLU A 163 -12.51 -9.20 11.32
CA GLU A 163 -13.12 -9.13 9.99
C GLU A 163 -13.31 -7.66 9.55
N ASP A 164 -13.41 -6.73 10.48
CA ASP A 164 -13.53 -5.30 10.17
C ASP A 164 -12.28 -4.75 9.47
N ASN A 165 -11.12 -5.40 9.64
CA ASN A 165 -9.86 -5.06 8.97
C ASN A 165 -9.72 -5.69 7.59
N TRP A 166 -10.61 -6.62 7.20
CA TRP A 166 -10.45 -7.38 5.97
C TRP A 166 -10.68 -6.48 4.75
N PRO A 167 -9.91 -6.65 3.66
CA PRO A 167 -10.00 -5.76 2.51
C PRO A 167 -11.38 -5.67 1.87
N GLU A 168 -12.19 -6.73 1.97
CA GLU A 168 -13.56 -6.73 1.47
C GLU A 168 -14.54 -5.90 2.33
N ASN A 169 -14.20 -5.62 3.59
CA ASN A 169 -14.99 -4.84 4.54
C ASN A 169 -14.49 -3.38 4.67
N VAL A 170 -13.43 -3.04 3.94
CA VAL A 170 -12.83 -1.70 3.92
C VAL A 170 -13.36 -0.90 2.72
N HIS A 171 -13.73 0.35 2.98
CA HIS A 171 -14.20 1.30 1.97
C HIS A 171 -13.14 2.35 1.60
N HIS A 172 -12.15 2.59 2.46
CA HIS A 172 -11.07 3.53 2.22
C HIS A 172 -9.75 3.02 2.85
N PRO A 173 -8.59 3.12 2.16
CA PRO A 173 -7.31 2.60 2.69
C PRO A 173 -6.94 3.12 4.08
N ALA A 174 -7.26 4.37 4.40
CA ALA A 174 -7.03 4.95 5.73
C ALA A 174 -7.82 4.26 6.87
N GLN A 175 -8.80 3.40 6.56
CA GLN A 175 -9.46 2.55 7.56
C GLN A 175 -8.61 1.31 7.92
N ILE A 176 -7.64 0.93 7.09
CA ILE A 176 -6.76 -0.22 7.34
C ILE A 176 -5.59 0.14 8.24
N GLU A 177 -5.14 1.41 8.31
CA GLU A 177 -4.24 2.05 9.31
C GLU A 177 -3.45 3.23 8.67
N THR A 178 -2.44 3.74 9.37
CA THR A 178 -1.48 4.76 8.89
C THR A 178 -0.85 4.35 7.55
N VAL A 179 -1.08 5.19 6.53
CA VAL A 179 -0.45 5.09 5.21
C VAL A 179 1.01 5.51 5.34
N VAL A 180 1.94 4.61 5.02
CA VAL A 180 3.39 4.88 5.14
C VAL A 180 3.97 5.59 3.92
N SER A 181 3.37 5.39 2.74
CA SER A 181 3.65 6.13 1.51
C SER A 181 2.32 6.42 0.80
N PRO A 182 1.91 7.70 0.67
CA PRO A 182 0.69 8.06 -0.03
C PRO A 182 0.89 7.93 -1.55
N VAL A 183 -0.20 7.60 -2.24
CA VAL A 183 -0.28 7.62 -3.71
C VAL A 183 0.19 9.00 -4.20
N ALA A 184 1.28 9.05 -4.97
CA ALA A 184 1.61 10.25 -5.71
C ALA A 184 0.45 10.52 -6.68
N PRO A 185 -0.19 11.70 -6.67
CA PRO A 185 -1.34 11.93 -7.53
C PRO A 185 -1.00 11.66 -9.00
N ASP A 186 -1.90 11.03 -9.75
CA ASP A 186 -1.70 10.64 -11.16
C ASP A 186 -1.30 11.79 -12.11
N TRP A 187 -1.42 13.04 -11.67
CA TRP A 187 -1.06 14.25 -12.42
C TRP A 187 0.37 14.74 -12.15
N VAL A 188 1.08 14.18 -11.17
CA VAL A 188 2.50 14.49 -10.96
C VAL A 188 3.31 13.77 -12.04
N PRO A 189 3.93 14.50 -12.99
CA PRO A 189 4.74 13.86 -14.02
C PRO A 189 5.89 13.08 -13.39
N ASP A 190 6.25 11.93 -13.97
CA ASP A 190 7.37 11.10 -13.51
C ASP A 190 8.68 11.90 -13.38
N GLU A 191 8.86 12.92 -14.24
CA GLU A 191 10.00 13.84 -14.24
C GLU A 191 10.09 14.74 -12.99
N ILE A 192 9.01 14.87 -12.20
CA ILE A 192 8.97 15.61 -10.92
C ILE A 192 9.14 14.64 -9.74
N ALA A 193 8.68 13.40 -9.84
CA ALA A 193 8.83 12.37 -8.81
C ALA A 193 10.32 11.98 -8.57
N GLU A 194 11.16 12.10 -9.58
CA GLU A 194 12.61 11.81 -9.50
C GLU A 194 13.48 13.00 -9.02
N VAL A 195 12.89 14.19 -8.81
CA VAL A 195 13.63 15.39 -8.40
C VAL A 195 13.89 15.36 -6.90
N ARG A 196 15.14 15.57 -6.49
CA ARG A 196 15.48 15.70 -5.06
C ARG A 196 14.72 16.91 -4.48
N ASP A 197 14.13 16.73 -3.31
CA ASP A 197 13.23 17.68 -2.63
C ASP A 197 13.78 19.12 -2.49
N ASP A 198 15.10 19.30 -2.52
CA ASP A 198 15.76 20.62 -2.51
C ASP A 198 15.75 21.36 -3.86
N GLU A 199 15.28 20.73 -4.93
CA GLU A 199 15.22 21.29 -6.29
C GLU A 199 13.79 21.51 -6.82
N ILE A 200 12.75 21.16 -6.05
CA ILE A 200 11.35 21.33 -6.49
C ILE A 200 10.89 22.77 -6.24
N ASP A 201 10.70 23.54 -7.30
CA ASP A 201 10.09 24.87 -7.26
C ASP A 201 8.55 24.74 -7.22
N TYR A 202 8.04 24.43 -6.03
CA TYR A 202 6.60 24.28 -5.78
C TYR A 202 5.79 25.53 -6.12
N GLU A 203 6.41 26.71 -6.07
CA GLU A 203 5.76 27.97 -6.44
C GLU A 203 5.50 28.01 -7.94
N ALA A 204 6.47 27.59 -8.75
CA ALA A 204 6.33 27.49 -10.19
C ALA A 204 5.24 26.46 -10.59
N ILE A 205 5.16 25.33 -9.88
CA ILE A 205 4.13 24.31 -10.12
C ILE A 205 2.73 24.88 -9.86
N LEU A 206 2.52 25.51 -8.70
CA LEU A 206 1.22 26.10 -8.34
C LEU A 206 0.83 27.28 -9.25
N GLU A 207 1.81 28.07 -9.72
CA GLU A 207 1.59 29.12 -10.73
C GLU A 207 1.20 28.54 -12.09
N GLN A 208 1.82 27.44 -12.53
CA GLN A 208 1.47 26.74 -13.78
C GLN A 208 0.06 26.12 -13.69
N MET A 209 -0.33 25.64 -12.51
CA MET A 209 -1.68 25.16 -12.21
C MET A 209 -2.73 26.30 -12.10
N GLY A 210 -2.32 27.56 -12.21
CA GLY A 210 -3.21 28.72 -12.11
C GLY A 210 -3.77 28.96 -10.70
N VAL A 211 -3.20 28.32 -9.68
CA VAL A 211 -3.61 28.50 -8.28
C VAL A 211 -3.15 29.87 -7.80
N PRO A 212 -4.04 30.78 -7.38
CA PRO A 212 -3.61 32.09 -6.93
C PRO A 212 -2.78 31.96 -5.65
N ARG A 213 -1.64 32.67 -5.59
CA ARG A 213 -0.80 32.81 -4.37
C ARG A 213 -1.56 33.15 -3.09
N SER A 214 -2.76 33.72 -3.19
CA SER A 214 -3.61 34.04 -2.03
C SER A 214 -4.26 32.81 -1.38
N VAL A 215 -4.27 31.66 -2.06
CA VAL A 215 -4.96 30.43 -1.63
C VAL A 215 -3.99 29.46 -0.93
N TYR A 216 -2.67 29.68 -1.05
CA TYR A 216 -1.65 28.88 -0.38
C TYR A 216 -0.64 29.75 0.36
N THR A 217 0.07 29.16 1.32
CA THR A 217 1.21 29.82 1.97
C THR A 217 2.34 28.81 2.03
N LEU A 218 3.40 29.05 1.26
CA LEU A 218 4.57 28.16 1.28
C LEU A 218 5.26 28.26 2.65
N PRO A 219 5.73 27.12 3.21
CA PRO A 219 6.44 27.13 4.47
C PRO A 219 7.79 27.81 4.26
N THR A 220 8.18 28.69 5.19
CA THR A 220 9.46 29.41 5.11
C THR A 220 10.61 28.68 5.80
N THR A 221 10.47 27.41 6.15
CA THR A 221 11.47 26.68 6.93
C THR A 221 12.37 25.81 6.04
N PRO A 222 13.70 25.96 6.13
CA PRO A 222 14.68 25.12 5.42
C PRO A 222 14.75 23.67 5.91
N ASP A 223 13.96 23.29 6.91
CA ASP A 223 14.09 22.02 7.61
C ASP A 223 12.97 21.09 7.11
N GLY A 224 13.37 20.16 6.24
CA GLY A 224 12.49 19.29 5.45
C GLY A 224 11.71 18.26 6.26
N GLU A 225 10.65 18.68 6.93
CA GLU A 225 9.58 17.79 7.38
C GLU A 225 8.41 17.90 6.40
N ASN A 226 8.55 17.18 5.30
CA ASN A 226 7.75 17.39 4.09
C ASN A 226 6.53 16.43 3.97
N ARG A 227 6.37 15.51 4.94
CA ARG A 227 5.14 14.69 5.17
C ARG A 227 3.88 15.52 5.49
N GLU A 228 4.02 16.59 6.28
CA GLU A 228 2.88 17.43 6.66
C GLU A 228 2.36 18.27 5.48
N TRP A 229 3.13 18.38 4.39
CA TRP A 229 2.77 19.20 3.23
C TRP A 229 2.02 18.43 2.15
N LEU A 230 2.35 17.16 1.90
CA LEU A 230 1.56 16.30 1.01
C LEU A 230 0.13 16.13 1.52
N ASP A 231 -0.04 15.98 2.83
CA ASP A 231 -1.36 15.98 3.49
C ASP A 231 -2.09 17.32 3.29
N LYS A 232 -1.39 18.45 3.35
CA LYS A 232 -1.95 19.78 3.08
C LYS A 232 -2.25 20.02 1.60
N LEU A 233 -1.49 19.41 0.69
CA LEU A 233 -1.70 19.47 -0.76
C LEU A 233 -2.95 18.68 -1.17
N ALA A 234 -3.17 17.51 -0.57
CA ALA A 234 -4.41 16.75 -0.73
C ALA A 234 -5.63 17.54 -0.22
N VAL A 235 -5.50 18.21 0.94
CA VAL A 235 -6.55 19.09 1.49
C VAL A 235 -6.76 20.34 0.61
N LEU A 236 -5.70 20.91 0.04
CA LEU A 236 -5.78 22.02 -0.91
C LEU A 236 -6.44 21.59 -2.23
N GLN A 237 -6.21 20.35 -2.68
CA GLN A 237 -6.84 19.81 -3.88
C GLN A 237 -8.36 19.68 -3.71
N ASP A 238 -8.84 19.15 -2.57
CA ASP A 238 -10.27 19.08 -2.27
C ASP A 238 -10.89 20.48 -2.15
N ALA A 239 -10.20 21.43 -1.50
CA ALA A 239 -10.67 22.81 -1.37
C ALA A 239 -10.69 23.56 -2.72
N VAL A 240 -9.70 23.36 -3.59
CA VAL A 240 -9.59 24.03 -4.89
C VAL A 240 -10.53 23.41 -5.92
N ARG A 241 -10.73 22.09 -5.89
CA ARG A 241 -11.72 21.40 -6.75
C ARG A 241 -13.13 21.91 -6.49
N ASP A 242 -13.50 22.09 -5.22
CA ASP A 242 -14.84 22.52 -4.85
C ASP A 242 -15.09 24.03 -5.06
N GLU A 243 -14.05 24.87 -5.02
CA GLU A 243 -14.21 26.33 -5.10
C GLU A 243 -13.88 26.95 -6.48
N TYR A 244 -13.02 26.33 -7.29
CA TYR A 244 -12.46 26.97 -8.50
C TYR A 244 -12.68 26.26 -9.84
N ASP A 245 -13.37 25.11 -9.89
CA ASP A 245 -13.73 24.39 -11.14
C ASP A 245 -12.53 24.26 -12.11
N VAL A 246 -11.37 23.89 -11.55
CA VAL A 246 -10.11 23.78 -12.30
C VAL A 246 -10.13 22.51 -13.15
N ASP A 247 -9.94 22.65 -14.46
CA ASP A 247 -9.77 21.53 -15.39
C ASP A 247 -8.32 21.01 -15.34
N TRP A 248 -8.13 19.97 -14.54
CA TRP A 248 -6.84 19.33 -14.33
C TRP A 248 -6.31 18.56 -15.54
N SER A 249 -7.09 18.40 -16.61
CA SER A 249 -6.64 17.69 -17.82
C SER A 249 -5.77 18.54 -18.75
N GLU A 250 -5.71 19.85 -18.54
CA GLU A 250 -4.91 20.79 -19.35
C GLU A 250 -3.60 21.24 -18.67
N VAL A 251 -3.36 20.82 -17.43
CA VAL A 251 -2.15 21.19 -16.69
C VAL A 251 -1.06 20.13 -16.93
N VAL A 252 -0.28 20.38 -17.99
CA VAL A 252 0.95 19.65 -18.38
C VAL A 252 2.13 20.61 -18.31
#